data_AF-A0A2N2X1Z3-F1
#
_entry.id   AF-A0A2N2X1Z3-F1
#
_cell.length_a   1.000
_cell.length_b   1.000
_cell.length_c   1.000
_cell.angle_alpha   90.00
_cell.angle_beta   90.00
_cell.angle_gamma   90.00
#
_symmetry.space_group_name_H-M   'P 1'
#
loop_
_entity.id
_entity.type
_entity.pdbx_description
1 polymer ?
#
loop_
_entity_poly.entity_id
_entity_poly.type
_entity_poly.pdbx_seq_one_letter_code
_entity_poly.pdbx_strand_id
1 'polypeptide(L)' 'MPKQFYIDIEPEALADIQKAIDYYDSKRIGLGEAFYNTIDEHIEFLRINHNAFAVKYDDIRCLPLKKYHSLPRF' A
#
# COMPACT_ATOMS: atom_id res chain seq x y z
N MET A 1 6.30 -19.56 16.92
CA MET A 1 6.07 -19.04 15.55
C MET A 1 5.39 -17.69 15.69
N PRO A 2 5.80 -16.65 14.93
CA PRO A 2 5.10 -15.36 14.96
C PRO A 2 3.64 -15.57 14.53
N LYS A 3 2.71 -14.89 15.22
CA LYS A 3 1.29 -14.95 14.89
C LYS A 3 1.07 -14.17 13.59
N GLN A 4 0.76 -14.88 12.51
CA GLN A 4 0.45 -14.27 11.22
C GLN A 4 -1.05 -13.96 11.16
N PHE A 5 -1.38 -12.74 10.74
CA PHE A 5 -2.77 -12.31 10.59
C PHE A 5 -3.25 -12.53 9.15
N TYR A 6 -4.55 -12.81 9.03
CA TYR A 6 -5.24 -12.72 7.76
C TYR A 6 -5.50 -11.23 7.45
N ILE A 7 -5.34 -10.86 6.19
CA ILE A 7 -5.60 -9.50 5.71
C ILE A 7 -6.81 -9.58 4.82
N ASP A 8 -7.86 -8.89 5.25
CA ASP A 8 -9.01 -8.54 4.43
C ASP A 8 -8.77 -7.18 3.79
N ILE A 9 -9.01 -7.09 2.49
CA ILE A 9 -8.87 -5.85 1.72
C ILE A 9 -10.24 -5.48 1.21
N GLU A 10 -10.71 -4.28 1.57
CA GLU A 10 -11.98 -3.75 1.08
C GLU A 10 -11.97 -3.63 -0.45
N PRO A 11 -13.08 -3.94 -1.14
CA PRO A 11 -13.18 -3.85 -2.60
C PRO A 11 -12.79 -2.48 -3.16
N GLU A 12 -13.13 -1.41 -2.44
CA GLU A 12 -12.78 -0.03 -2.81
C GLU A 12 -11.27 0.20 -2.77
N ALA A 13 -10.58 -0.40 -1.80
CA ALA A 13 -9.12 -0.32 -1.70
C ALA A 13 -8.45 -1.05 -2.88
N LEU A 14 -8.98 -2.20 -3.30
CA LEU A 14 -8.51 -2.89 -4.50
C LEU A 14 -8.71 -2.04 -5.76
N ALA A 15 -9.87 -1.39 -5.89
CA ALA A 15 -10.14 -0.50 -7.02
C ALA A 15 -9.19 0.70 -7.04
N ASP A 16 -8.85 1.27 -5.88
CA ASP A 16 -7.91 2.38 -5.78
C ASP A 16 -6.46 1.98 -6.05
N ILE A 17 -6.05 0.77 -5.63
CA ILE A 17 -4.75 0.19 -6.03
C ILE A 17 -4.67 0.05 -7.55
N GLN A 18 -5.72 -0.50 -8.19
CA GLN A 18 -5.73 -0.66 -9.65
C GLN A 18 -5.65 0.69 -10.38
N LYS A 19 -6.45 1.68 -9.96
CA LYS A 19 -6.37 3.04 -10.54
C LYS A 19 -4.98 3.65 -10.40
N ALA A 20 -4.31 3.42 -9.27
CA ALA A 20 -2.95 3.91 -9.06
C ALA A 20 -1.94 3.21 -9.99
N ILE A 21 -2.04 1.88 -10.14
CA ILE A 21 -1.22 1.10 -11.10
C ILE A 21 -1.38 1.68 -12.51
N ASP A 22 -2.63 1.81 -12.97
CA ASP A 22 -2.94 2.33 -14.30
C ASP A 22 -2.39 3.73 -14.50
N TYR A 23 -2.54 4.60 -13.49
CA TYR A 23 -1.99 5.96 -13.51
C TYR A 23 -0.47 5.97 -13.62
N TYR A 24 0.23 5.15 -12.84
CA TYR A 24 1.69 5.08 -12.87
C TYR A 24 2.21 4.53 -14.20
N ASP A 25 1.60 3.47 -14.74
CA ASP A 25 1.97 2.92 -16.04
C ASP A 25 1.67 3.89 -17.19
N SER A 26 0.62 4.73 -17.05
CA SER A 26 0.35 5.82 -17.99
C SER A 26 1.47 6.87 -18.01
N LYS A 27 2.28 6.99 -16.96
CA LYS A 27 3.44 7.92 -16.92
C LYS A 27 4.68 7.29 -17.51
N ARG A 28 4.93 6.02 -17.21
CA ARG A 28 6.03 5.23 -17.77
C ARG A 28 5.75 3.75 -17.52
N ILE A 29 5.83 2.96 -18.57
CA ILE A 29 5.70 1.50 -18.52
C ILE A 29 6.60 0.94 -17.41
N GLY A 30 6.01 0.12 -16.53
CA GLY A 30 6.69 -0.56 -15.42
C GLY A 30 6.66 0.20 -14.09
N LEU A 31 6.13 1.43 -14.06
CA LEU A 31 5.92 2.14 -12.79
C LEU A 31 4.73 1.56 -12.00
N GLY A 32 3.69 1.07 -12.67
CA GLY A 32 2.55 0.44 -12.03
C GLY A 32 2.97 -0.86 -11.31
N GLU A 33 3.77 -1.68 -11.98
CA GLU A 33 4.37 -2.88 -11.37
C GLU A 33 5.23 -2.54 -10.14
N ALA A 34 6.09 -1.53 -10.24
CA ALA A 34 6.94 -1.14 -9.13
C ALA A 34 6.14 -0.57 -7.93
N PHE A 35 5.02 0.11 -8.20
CA PHE A 35 4.06 0.53 -7.19
C PHE A 35 3.37 -0.67 -6.53
N TYR A 36 2.86 -1.62 -7.33
CA TYR A 36 2.22 -2.84 -6.84
C TYR A 36 3.15 -3.64 -5.93
N ASN A 37 4.40 -3.87 -6.34
CA ASN A 37 5.39 -4.59 -5.53
C ASN A 37 5.64 -3.89 -4.19
N THR A 38 5.64 -2.55 -4.19
CA THR A 38 5.75 -1.78 -2.94
C THR A 38 4.54 -2.04 -2.04
N ILE A 39 3.31 -2.06 -2.57
CA ILE A 39 2.10 -2.36 -1.78
C ILE A 39 2.16 -3.78 -1.20
N ASP A 40 2.52 -4.76 -2.02
CA ASP A 40 2.62 -6.17 -1.63
C ASP A 40 3.61 -6.39 -0.47
N GLU A 41 4.80 -5.76 -0.55
CA GLU A 41 5.78 -5.77 0.54
C GLU A 41 5.22 -5.21 1.86
N HIS A 42 4.39 -4.16 1.80
CA HIS A 42 3.77 -3.57 2.99
C HIS A 42 2.63 -4.43 3.54
N ILE A 43 1.86 -5.10 2.69
CA ILE A 43 0.84 -6.07 3.11
C ILE A 43 1.51 -7.21 3.88
N GLU A 44 2.58 -7.80 3.34
CA GLU A 44 3.32 -8.86 4.01
C GLU A 44 3.98 -8.39 5.30
N PHE A 45 4.50 -7.16 5.34
CA PHE A 45 4.97 -6.55 6.59
C PHE A 45 3.86 -6.49 7.66
N LEU A 46 2.65 -6.06 7.27
CA LEU A 46 1.50 -5.93 8.18
C LEU A 46 0.98 -7.27 8.70
N ARG A 47 1.08 -8.36 7.91
CA ARG A 47 0.71 -9.70 8.38
C ARG A 47 1.45 -10.11 9.65
N ILE A 48 2.69 -9.67 9.78
CA ILE A 48 3.58 -10.00 10.90
C ILE A 48 3.57 -8.87 11.94
N ASN A 49 3.51 -7.61 11.50
CA ASN A 49 3.74 -6.42 12.31
C ASN A 49 2.52 -5.48 12.37
N HIS A 50 1.30 -6.02 12.42
CA HIS A 50 0.04 -5.27 12.43
C HIS A 50 -0.06 -4.10 13.44
N ASN A 51 0.67 -4.15 14.56
CA ASN A 51 0.70 -3.08 15.58
C ASN A 51 1.91 -2.13 15.47
N ALA A 52 2.72 -2.21 14.42
CA ALA A 52 3.96 -1.44 14.29
C ALA A 52 3.75 0.08 14.16
N PHE A 53 2.58 0.52 13.69
CA PHE A 53 2.27 1.94 13.49
C PHE A 53 1.34 2.45 14.57
N ALA A 54 1.56 3.68 15.06
CA ALA A 54 0.70 4.28 16.07
C ALA A 54 -0.74 4.43 15.56
N VAL A 55 -1.71 4.27 16.47
CA VAL A 55 -3.12 4.57 16.23
C VAL A 55 -3.25 6.08 16.01
N LYS A 56 -3.93 6.46 14.93
CA LYS A 56 -4.16 7.87 14.59
C LYS A 56 -5.55 8.35 15.01
N TYR A 57 -6.56 7.50 14.86
CA TYR A 57 -7.95 7.74 15.24
C TYR A 57 -8.59 6.40 15.61
N ASP A 58 -9.33 6.34 16.72
CA ASP A 58 -10.01 5.12 17.20
C ASP A 58 -9.12 3.86 17.12
N ASP A 59 -9.31 3.00 16.12
CA ASP A 59 -8.48 1.80 15.86
C ASP A 59 -7.74 1.83 14.50
N ILE A 60 -7.71 3.00 13.85
CA ILE A 60 -7.10 3.21 12.54
C ILE A 60 -5.61 3.50 12.69
N ARG A 61 -4.79 2.70 12.02
CA ARG A 61 -3.33 2.88 11.88
C ARG A 61 -2.99 3.24 10.44
N CYS A 62 -2.08 4.18 10.24
CA CYS A 62 -1.66 4.61 8.90
C CYS A 62 -0.21 4.25 8.65
N LEU A 63 0.04 3.50 7.58
CA LEU A 63 1.37 3.22 7.06
C LEU A 63 1.70 4.22 5.95
N PRO A 64 2.73 5.06 6.09
CA PRO A 64 3.14 5.95 5.01
C PRO A 64 3.94 5.17 3.96
N LEU A 65 3.48 5.17 2.72
CA LEU A 65 4.25 4.67 1.58
C LEU A 65 5.32 5.70 1.18
N LYS A 66 6.51 5.23 0.81
CA LYS A 66 7.55 6.12 0.28
C LYS A 66 7.00 6.89 -0.92
N LYS A 67 7.20 8.21 -0.93
CA LYS A 67 6.84 9.06 -2.08
C LYS A 67 7.57 8.58 -3.32
N TYR A 68 6.81 8.20 -4.34
CA TYR A 68 7.36 8.01 -5.68
C TYR A 68 7.72 9.40 -6.25
N HIS A 69 9.02 9.67 -6.39
CA HIS A 69 9.57 10.98 -6.76
C HIS A 69 9.26 11.42 -8.20
N SER A 70 8.55 10.61 -8.99
CA SER A 70 8.24 10.91 -10.40
C SER A 70 6.94 11.67 -10.62
N LEU A 71 6.17 11.99 -9.57
CA LEU A 71 4.91 12.71 -9.73
C LEU A 71 5.04 14.20 -9.37
N PRO A 72 4.48 15.12 -10.19
CA PRO A 72 4.41 16.52 -9.83
C PRO A 72 3.59 16.69 -8.54
N ARG A 73 4.02 17.63 -7.69
CA ARG A 73 3.20 18.11 -6.57
C ARG A 73 1.89 18.67 -7.15
N PHE A 74 0.76 18.08 -6.78
CA PHE A 74 -0.52 18.79 -6.76
C PHE A 74 -0.67 19.45 -5.40
#